data_AF-A0A2B4RUS1-F1
#
_entry.id   AF-A0A2B4RUS1-F1
#
_cell.length_a   1.000
_cell.length_b   1.000
_cell.length_c   1.000
_cell.angle_alpha   90.00
_cell.angle_beta   90.00
_cell.angle_gamma   90.00
#
_symmetry.space_group_name_H-M   'P 1'
#
loop_
_entity.id
_entity.type
_entity.pdbx_description
1 polymer ?
#
loop_
_entity_poly.entity_id
_entity_poly.type
_entity_poly.pdbx_seq_one_letter_code
_entity_poly.pdbx_strand_id
1 'polypeptide(L)'
;MTGGKLGSALYSAEIFCNADRHGSGNHTICDIFSFAEVIRETPLNPNDILVSYDVCALFTNVPLDETIEIIAEKAFKNNWFNETHGLNLTKTGLTELLRIATKDQLFQFDGQLYEQVDGVAMGSPLGPLMANVFLCSIEEQLDRNNKLPSFYKRYVDDTLATMPNIQAATAFLSTLNECHPAIQFTMEIAENNKLPFLGMMIEKNGCHLTTSVYHKPTDTGLLLHYQSHVDQRYKRSLLNTMLNRAYRLSSTKESFTKECQHLKRMFTKLKYPVKLINSAIAWYTSSTIQSRHETPTELDAATQKPVRITLPFKDQKSADTVRHQLKDLGRKIGTDLQPVFTSRKIEGKLKIQEEKPALINHQCVVYTFKCDSCDADYIGYTTRHLHQRIEEHKASVIGKHLKEAHSVASTSLEEMFSVLKKCRGKMDCLIHEMLFIREQKPKLNTQSDLIRAKVFI
;
A
#
# COMPACT_ATOMS: atom_id res chain seq x y z
N MET A 1 0.80 13.09 -23.70
CA MET A 1 0.75 11.76 -24.34
C MET A 1 2.16 11.26 -24.70
N THR A 2 3.12 11.31 -23.77
CA THR A 2 4.50 10.80 -23.96
C THR A 2 5.05 10.07 -22.72
N GLY A 3 4.21 9.77 -21.72
CA GLY A 3 4.60 9.04 -20.50
C GLY A 3 4.49 7.51 -20.59
N GLY A 4 4.03 6.96 -21.73
CA GLY A 4 3.68 5.55 -21.85
C GLY A 4 4.88 4.60 -21.90
N LYS A 5 5.96 4.96 -22.63
CA LYS A 5 7.12 4.07 -22.82
C LYS A 5 8.06 4.02 -21.62
N LEU A 6 8.30 5.14 -20.94
CA LEU A 6 9.17 5.19 -19.75
C LEU A 6 8.48 4.53 -18.55
N GLY A 7 7.18 4.81 -18.37
CA GLY A 7 6.35 4.14 -17.37
C GLY A 7 6.30 2.63 -17.62
N SER A 8 6.03 2.17 -18.85
CA SER A 8 6.05 0.72 -19.14
C SER A 8 7.44 0.10 -19.01
N ALA A 9 8.51 0.80 -19.37
CA ALA A 9 9.87 0.30 -19.22
C ALA A 9 10.24 0.11 -17.73
N LEU A 10 9.88 1.07 -16.86
CA LEU A 10 10.12 0.98 -15.41
C LEU A 10 9.15 0.03 -14.68
N TYR A 11 7.92 -0.13 -15.17
CA TYR A 11 6.87 -0.95 -14.56
C TYR A 11 6.77 -2.37 -15.12
N SER A 12 7.41 -2.68 -16.24
CA SER A 12 7.48 -4.06 -16.68
C SER A 12 8.08 -4.86 -15.54
N ALA A 13 7.39 -5.92 -15.12
CA ALA A 13 7.98 -7.00 -14.34
C ALA A 13 9.28 -7.54 -14.99
N GLU A 14 9.60 -7.13 -16.22
CA GLU A 14 10.89 -7.30 -16.90
C GLU A 14 12.06 -6.48 -16.33
N ILE A 15 11.92 -5.41 -15.56
CA ILE A 15 13.08 -4.87 -14.80
C ILE A 15 13.28 -5.67 -13.50
N PHE A 16 12.19 -6.16 -12.90
CA PHE A 16 12.25 -7.10 -11.77
C PHE A 16 12.80 -8.48 -12.15
N CYS A 17 12.50 -8.94 -13.38
CA CYS A 17 12.93 -10.23 -13.92
C CYS A 17 14.04 -10.07 -14.98
N ASN A 18 13.81 -9.49 -16.17
CA ASN A 18 14.81 -9.39 -17.27
C ASN A 18 16.07 -8.50 -17.03
N ALA A 19 16.31 -8.00 -15.82
CA ALA A 19 17.70 -7.84 -15.36
C ALA A 19 18.44 -9.20 -15.26
N ASP A 20 17.78 -10.32 -15.57
CA ASP A 20 18.23 -11.71 -15.60
C ASP A 20 19.44 -11.99 -16.51
N ARG A 21 19.84 -11.07 -17.41
CA ARG A 21 21.11 -11.23 -18.14
C ARG A 21 22.29 -10.47 -17.54
N HIS A 22 22.07 -9.40 -16.78
CA HIS A 22 23.17 -8.49 -16.38
C HIS A 22 23.06 -7.82 -15.00
N GLY A 23 22.06 -8.12 -14.14
CA GLY A 23 21.86 -7.33 -12.91
C GLY A 23 21.02 -7.88 -11.76
N SER A 24 20.55 -9.14 -11.74
CA SER A 24 20.15 -9.77 -10.48
C SER A 24 21.34 -10.48 -9.84
N GLY A 25 21.59 -10.24 -8.55
CA GLY A 25 22.55 -11.04 -7.79
C GLY A 25 22.07 -12.49 -7.77
N ASN A 26 23.01 -13.46 -7.84
CA ASN A 26 22.78 -14.92 -7.86
C ASN A 26 21.89 -15.48 -6.71
N HIS A 27 21.42 -14.61 -5.83
CA HIS A 27 20.80 -14.87 -4.54
C HIS A 27 19.30 -14.50 -4.49
N THR A 28 18.75 -13.80 -5.47
CA THR A 28 17.35 -13.33 -5.41
C THR A 28 16.34 -14.46 -5.67
N ILE A 29 15.25 -14.48 -4.90
CA ILE A 29 14.09 -15.35 -5.08
C ILE A 29 13.01 -14.56 -5.84
N CYS A 30 12.63 -15.01 -7.03
CA CYS A 30 11.61 -14.34 -7.85
C CYS A 30 10.19 -14.93 -7.64
N ASP A 31 10.09 -16.25 -7.46
CA ASP A 31 8.83 -16.96 -7.24
C ASP A 31 8.95 -17.92 -6.07
N ILE A 32 8.03 -17.80 -5.11
CA ILE A 32 8.03 -18.59 -3.87
C ILE A 32 7.85 -20.07 -4.16
N PHE A 33 7.04 -20.42 -5.17
CA PHE A 33 6.75 -21.82 -5.44
C PHE A 33 7.90 -22.52 -6.18
N SER A 34 8.50 -21.87 -7.17
CA SER A 34 9.73 -22.36 -7.82
C SER A 34 10.87 -22.47 -6.79
N PHE A 35 10.97 -21.51 -5.87
CA PHE A 35 11.93 -21.60 -4.77
C PHE A 35 11.65 -22.78 -3.84
N ALA A 36 10.38 -23.05 -3.51
CA ALA A 36 9.98 -24.21 -2.73
C ALA A 36 10.38 -25.54 -3.39
N GLU A 37 10.40 -25.61 -4.72
CA GLU A 37 10.89 -26.77 -5.47
C GLU A 37 12.43 -26.85 -5.42
N VAL A 38 13.13 -25.75 -5.72
CA VAL A 38 14.60 -25.69 -5.72
C VAL A 38 15.21 -26.00 -4.34
N ILE A 39 14.63 -25.46 -3.27
CA ILE A 39 15.17 -25.61 -1.92
C ILE A 39 15.10 -27.04 -1.39
N ARG A 40 14.12 -27.83 -1.84
CA ARG A 40 13.98 -29.25 -1.46
C ARG A 40 15.09 -30.12 -2.05
N GLU A 41 15.55 -29.77 -3.24
CA GLU A 41 16.60 -30.47 -3.97
C GLU A 41 18.00 -29.94 -3.66
N THR A 42 18.10 -28.82 -2.94
CA THR A 42 19.40 -28.22 -2.60
C THR A 42 20.06 -29.02 -1.47
N PRO A 43 21.22 -29.67 -1.72
CA PRO A 43 21.91 -30.41 -0.68
C PRO A 43 22.52 -29.44 0.33
N LEU A 44 22.28 -29.68 1.62
CA LEU A 44 22.85 -28.90 2.70
C LEU A 44 23.83 -29.71 3.54
N ASN A 45 24.81 -29.04 4.13
CA ASN A 45 25.67 -29.65 5.13
C ASN A 45 24.81 -30.03 6.35
N PRO A 46 24.81 -31.30 6.81
CA PRO A 46 23.97 -31.74 7.92
C PRO A 46 24.24 -31.00 9.23
N ASN A 47 25.46 -30.50 9.43
CA ASN A 47 25.85 -29.82 10.67
C ASN A 47 25.48 -28.33 10.71
N ASP A 48 25.15 -27.74 9.57
CA ASP A 48 24.78 -26.31 9.53
C ASP A 48 23.41 -26.08 10.21
N ILE A 49 23.14 -24.85 10.61
CA ILE A 49 21.84 -24.39 11.09
C ILE A 49 21.17 -23.53 10.01
N LEU A 50 19.84 -23.55 9.98
CA LEU A 50 19.04 -22.62 9.18
C LEU A 50 18.90 -21.30 9.94
N VAL A 51 19.11 -20.19 9.24
CA VAL A 51 19.01 -18.84 9.80
C VAL A 51 18.27 -17.95 8.81
N SER A 52 17.37 -17.11 9.33
CA SER A 52 16.74 -16.03 8.59
C SER A 52 17.36 -14.70 9.01
N TYR A 53 17.58 -13.80 8.06
CA TYR A 53 17.91 -12.40 8.31
C TYR A 53 16.86 -11.51 7.68
N ASP A 54 16.36 -10.53 8.43
CA ASP A 54 15.32 -9.59 7.96
C ASP A 54 15.81 -8.14 8.08
N VAL A 55 15.55 -7.34 7.05
CA VAL A 55 15.96 -5.93 7.03
C VAL A 55 14.93 -5.05 7.74
N CYS A 56 15.38 -4.37 8.78
CA CYS A 56 14.58 -3.42 9.53
C CYS A 56 14.13 -2.25 8.64
N ALA A 57 12.81 -2.14 8.45
CA ALA A 57 12.16 -1.01 7.79
C ALA A 57 12.81 -0.64 6.44
N LEU A 58 13.08 -1.66 5.61
CA LEU A 58 13.86 -1.56 4.36
C LEU A 58 13.50 -0.32 3.54
N PHE A 59 12.23 -0.15 3.14
CA PHE A 59 11.83 0.92 2.22
C PHE A 59 12.15 2.32 2.74
N THR A 60 11.93 2.59 4.02
CA THR A 60 12.19 3.91 4.62
C THR A 60 13.66 4.19 4.88
N ASN A 61 14.52 3.18 4.70
CA ASN A 61 15.94 3.21 5.02
C ASN A 61 16.84 3.05 3.78
N VAL A 62 16.26 2.95 2.58
CA VAL A 62 17.05 2.90 1.33
C VAL A 62 17.70 4.27 1.06
N PRO A 63 19.03 4.36 0.97
CA PRO A 63 19.71 5.61 0.63
C PRO A 63 19.45 5.95 -0.84
N LEU A 64 18.58 6.94 -1.08
CA LEU A 64 18.07 7.22 -2.42
C LEU A 64 19.16 7.67 -3.39
N ASP A 65 20.03 8.58 -2.97
CA ASP A 65 21.05 9.16 -3.85
C ASP A 65 22.01 8.09 -4.41
N GLU A 66 22.54 7.25 -3.50
CA GLU A 66 23.43 6.14 -3.87
C GLU A 66 22.69 5.11 -4.74
N THR A 67 21.46 4.76 -4.37
CA THR A 67 20.66 3.79 -5.12
C THR A 67 20.37 4.27 -6.55
N ILE A 68 20.06 5.56 -6.73
CA ILE A 68 19.83 6.16 -8.04
C ILE A 68 21.09 6.08 -8.90
N GLU A 69 22.26 6.36 -8.31
CA GLU A 69 23.55 6.25 -9.00
C GLU A 69 23.84 4.81 -9.43
N ILE A 70 23.63 3.83 -8.54
CA ILE A 70 23.77 2.39 -8.85
C ILE A 70 22.85 2.00 -10.01
N ILE A 71 21.58 2.42 -9.98
CA ILE A 71 20.62 2.14 -11.07
C ILE A 71 21.12 2.76 -12.38
N ALA A 72 21.53 4.02 -12.35
CA ALA A 72 22.02 4.71 -13.53
C ALA A 72 23.29 4.06 -14.09
N GLU A 73 24.19 3.57 -13.25
CA GLU A 73 25.37 2.81 -13.68
C GLU A 73 25.01 1.49 -14.32
N LYS A 74 24.13 0.70 -13.69
CA LYS A 74 23.69 -0.60 -14.22
C LYS A 74 22.92 -0.44 -15.53
N ALA A 75 22.03 0.54 -15.64
CA ALA A 75 21.23 0.80 -16.83
C ALA A 75 22.06 1.21 -18.05
N PHE A 76 23.13 2.00 -17.82
CA PHE A 76 23.99 2.51 -18.88
C PHE A 76 25.24 1.67 -19.14
N LYS A 77 25.46 0.60 -18.38
CA LYS A 77 26.51 -0.38 -18.68
C LYS A 77 26.27 -0.95 -20.08
N ASN A 78 27.25 -0.74 -20.96
CA ASN A 78 27.17 -1.10 -22.39
C ASN A 78 25.92 -0.53 -23.10
N ASN A 79 25.37 0.61 -22.64
CA ASN A 79 24.17 1.24 -23.19
C ASN A 79 22.92 0.32 -23.24
N TRP A 80 22.89 -0.72 -22.40
CA TRP A 80 21.87 -1.78 -22.43
C TRP A 80 20.43 -1.26 -22.39
N PHE A 81 20.13 -0.29 -21.52
CA PHE A 81 18.77 0.20 -21.32
C PHE A 81 18.19 0.89 -22.57
N ASN A 82 19.01 1.68 -23.26
CA ASN A 82 18.61 2.37 -24.49
C ASN A 82 18.39 1.37 -25.63
N GLU A 83 19.29 0.41 -25.80
CA GLU A 83 19.21 -0.60 -26.85
C GLU A 83 18.00 -1.53 -26.67
N THR A 84 17.77 -1.99 -25.44
CA THR A 84 16.68 -2.92 -25.11
C THR A 84 15.31 -2.31 -25.32
N HIS A 85 15.13 -1.04 -24.93
CA HIS A 85 13.83 -0.37 -24.95
C HIS A 85 13.65 0.64 -26.11
N GLY A 86 14.65 0.79 -26.98
CA GLY A 86 14.63 1.76 -28.08
C GLY A 86 14.48 3.20 -27.57
N LEU A 87 15.23 3.55 -26.54
CA LEU A 87 15.22 4.86 -25.89
C LEU A 87 16.46 5.67 -26.30
N ASN A 88 16.39 6.99 -26.15
CA ASN A 88 17.52 7.89 -26.35
C ASN A 88 17.67 8.78 -25.10
N LEU A 89 17.94 8.14 -23.96
CA LEU A 89 18.15 8.79 -22.67
C LEU A 89 19.65 8.90 -22.38
N THR A 90 20.04 9.95 -21.67
CA THR A 90 21.38 10.07 -21.09
C THR A 90 21.39 9.56 -19.65
N LYS A 91 22.57 9.16 -19.13
CA LYS A 91 22.74 8.76 -17.72
C LYS A 91 22.24 9.84 -16.76
N THR A 92 22.56 11.10 -17.05
CA THR A 92 22.10 12.27 -16.30
C THR A 92 20.58 12.45 -16.39
N GLY A 93 19.99 12.25 -17.57
CA GLY A 93 18.55 12.32 -17.76
C GLY A 93 17.81 11.26 -16.95
N LEU A 94 18.30 10.01 -16.93
CA LEU A 94 17.70 8.96 -16.10
C LEU A 94 17.84 9.26 -14.60
N THR A 95 19.02 9.73 -14.17
CA THR A 95 19.29 10.11 -12.77
C THR A 95 18.29 11.17 -12.30
N GLU A 96 18.08 12.22 -13.11
CA GLU A 96 17.15 13.30 -12.79
C GLU A 96 15.70 12.81 -12.73
N LEU A 97 15.30 11.95 -13.68
CA LEU A 97 13.96 11.36 -13.68
C LEU A 97 13.70 10.50 -12.44
N LEU A 98 14.70 9.74 -12.00
CA LEU A 98 14.60 8.95 -10.76
C LEU A 98 14.54 9.85 -9.53
N ARG A 99 15.40 10.88 -9.45
CA ARG A 99 15.37 11.87 -8.35
C ARG A 99 13.99 12.51 -8.22
N ILE A 100 13.42 13.02 -9.31
CA ILE A 100 12.08 13.63 -9.30
C ILE A 100 11.00 12.63 -8.88
N ALA A 101 11.14 11.36 -9.27
CA ALA A 101 10.13 10.34 -8.99
C ALA A 101 10.18 9.78 -7.55
N THR A 102 11.33 9.87 -6.86
CA THR A 102 11.51 9.21 -5.56
C THR A 102 11.98 10.11 -4.43
N LYS A 103 12.62 11.23 -4.73
CA LYS A 103 13.17 12.15 -3.72
C LYS A 103 12.23 13.33 -3.48
N ASP A 104 12.41 14.01 -2.34
CA ASP A 104 11.76 15.26 -1.95
C ASP A 104 10.22 15.18 -2.05
N GLN A 105 9.68 14.00 -1.73
CA GLN A 105 8.25 13.74 -1.83
C GLN A 105 7.51 14.45 -0.69
N LEU A 106 6.61 15.35 -1.05
CA LEU A 106 5.78 16.09 -0.10
C LEU A 106 4.52 15.29 0.23
N PHE A 107 4.23 15.14 1.52
CA PHE A 107 2.99 14.53 2.00
C PHE A 107 2.42 15.29 3.18
N GLN A 108 1.11 15.19 3.39
CA GLN A 108 0.43 15.84 4.51
C GLN A 108 0.07 14.81 5.59
N PHE A 109 0.40 15.11 6.84
CA PHE A 109 0.00 14.32 7.99
C PHE A 109 -0.45 15.26 9.12
N ASP A 110 -1.61 14.98 9.71
CA ASP A 110 -2.23 15.82 10.76
C ASP A 110 -2.29 17.33 10.41
N GLY A 111 -2.66 17.63 9.16
CA GLY A 111 -2.75 19.00 8.66
C GLY A 111 -1.42 19.67 8.35
N GLN A 112 -0.28 19.09 8.75
CA GLN A 112 1.07 19.60 8.50
C GLN A 112 1.69 18.98 7.24
N LEU A 113 2.46 19.77 6.51
CA LEU A 113 3.21 19.32 5.33
C LEU A 113 4.58 18.81 5.78
N TYR A 114 4.94 17.62 5.31
CA TYR A 114 6.23 16.98 5.53
C TYR A 114 6.90 16.70 4.20
N GLU A 115 8.22 16.65 4.22
CA GLU A 115 9.06 16.26 3.10
C GLU A 115 9.80 14.99 3.48
N GLN A 116 9.72 13.97 2.63
CA GLN A 116 10.51 12.77 2.80
C GLN A 116 11.95 13.02 2.33
N VAL A 117 12.87 13.10 3.28
CA VAL A 117 14.29 13.44 3.04
C VAL A 117 15.08 12.24 2.50
N ASP A 118 14.76 11.03 2.94
CA ASP A 118 15.39 9.79 2.48
C ASP A 118 14.44 8.59 2.61
N GLY A 119 14.85 7.46 2.04
CA GLY A 119 14.00 6.28 1.89
C GLY A 119 12.95 6.47 0.82
N VAL A 120 12.40 5.36 0.34
CA VAL A 120 11.32 5.39 -0.65
C VAL A 120 9.98 5.37 0.06
N ALA A 121 9.06 6.24 -0.38
CA ALA A 121 7.68 6.24 0.08
C ALA A 121 7.07 4.83 -0.06
N MET A 122 6.48 4.31 1.03
CA MET A 122 5.74 3.06 0.97
C MET A 122 4.55 3.19 0.01
N GLY A 123 4.40 2.21 -0.88
CA GLY A 123 3.41 2.28 -1.96
C GLY A 123 3.89 3.03 -3.21
N SER A 124 5.12 3.57 -3.19
CA SER A 124 5.76 4.03 -4.42
C SER A 124 5.94 2.86 -5.38
N PRO A 125 5.56 3.02 -6.65
CA PRO A 125 5.77 2.00 -7.69
C PRO A 125 7.25 1.66 -7.91
N LEU A 126 8.16 2.60 -7.63
CA LEU A 126 9.61 2.39 -7.72
C LEU A 126 10.21 1.83 -6.43
N GLY A 127 9.46 1.78 -5.33
CA GLY A 127 9.93 1.28 -4.03
C GLY A 127 10.58 -0.09 -4.11
N PRO A 128 9.90 -1.11 -4.65
CA PRO A 128 10.49 -2.45 -4.73
C PRO A 128 11.75 -2.50 -5.60
N LEU A 129 11.85 -1.68 -6.66
CA LEU A 129 13.04 -1.61 -7.51
C LEU A 129 14.22 -1.02 -6.74
N MET A 130 14.02 0.14 -6.10
CA MET A 130 15.04 0.85 -5.33
C MET A 130 15.58 -0.04 -4.20
N ALA A 131 14.70 -0.62 -3.41
CA ALA A 131 15.07 -1.50 -2.31
C ALA A 131 15.86 -2.73 -2.80
N ASN A 132 15.40 -3.37 -3.88
CA ASN A 132 16.06 -4.56 -4.39
C ASN A 132 17.43 -4.27 -5.00
N VAL A 133 17.57 -3.18 -5.77
CA VAL A 133 18.86 -2.80 -6.37
C VAL A 133 19.89 -2.47 -5.30
N PHE A 134 19.48 -1.75 -4.26
CA PHE A 134 20.35 -1.41 -3.15
C PHE A 134 20.85 -2.66 -2.42
N LEU A 135 19.96 -3.57 -2.03
CA LEU A 135 20.36 -4.83 -1.37
C LEU A 135 21.21 -5.73 -2.28
N CYS A 136 20.92 -5.80 -3.59
CA CYS A 136 21.77 -6.49 -4.54
C CYS A 136 23.19 -5.92 -4.58
N SER A 137 23.36 -4.60 -4.45
CA SER A 137 24.70 -3.98 -4.44
C SER A 137 25.53 -4.40 -3.22
N ILE A 138 24.89 -4.54 -2.05
CA ILE A 138 25.50 -5.05 -0.83
C ILE A 138 25.88 -6.52 -0.99
N GLU A 139 25.00 -7.33 -1.58
CA GLU A 139 25.28 -8.74 -1.89
C GLU A 139 26.47 -8.88 -2.84
N GLU A 140 26.52 -8.08 -3.91
CA GLU A 140 27.66 -8.04 -4.85
C GLU A 140 28.97 -7.62 -4.15
N GLN A 141 28.91 -6.75 -3.15
CA GLN A 141 30.07 -6.40 -2.33
C GLN A 141 30.50 -7.54 -1.39
N LEU A 142 29.56 -8.22 -0.76
CA LEU A 142 29.84 -9.35 0.13
C LEU A 142 30.40 -10.54 -0.65
N ASP A 143 29.84 -10.83 -1.83
CA ASP A 143 30.27 -11.90 -2.71
C ASP A 143 31.71 -11.67 -3.20
N ARG A 144 32.02 -10.45 -3.69
CA ARG A 144 33.39 -10.07 -4.10
C ARG A 144 34.42 -10.24 -2.99
N ASN A 145 34.00 -10.10 -1.73
CA ASN A 145 34.86 -10.24 -0.56
C ASN A 145 34.84 -11.66 0.03
N ASN A 146 34.18 -12.63 -0.62
CA ASN A 146 33.97 -13.99 -0.11
C ASN A 146 33.37 -14.04 1.30
N LYS A 147 32.48 -13.10 1.61
CA LYS A 147 31.80 -13.01 2.92
C LYS A 147 30.41 -13.63 2.92
N LEU A 148 29.88 -14.03 1.76
CA LEU A 148 28.58 -14.69 1.69
C LEU A 148 28.64 -16.16 2.15
N PRO A 149 27.59 -16.66 2.82
CA PRO A 149 27.45 -18.07 3.15
C PRO A 149 27.30 -18.96 1.91
N SER A 150 27.58 -20.25 2.07
CA SER A 150 27.45 -21.26 1.00
C SER A 150 26.04 -21.34 0.42
N PHE A 151 25.03 -21.24 1.29
CA PHE A 151 23.64 -21.09 0.91
C PHE A 151 23.12 -19.76 1.43
N TYR A 152 22.71 -18.90 0.49
CA TYR A 152 22.18 -17.58 0.78
C TYR A 152 21.16 -17.21 -0.32
N LYS A 153 19.90 -16.97 0.07
CA LYS A 153 18.79 -16.64 -0.82
C LYS A 153 17.90 -15.56 -0.20
N ARG A 154 17.62 -14.49 -0.94
CA ARG A 154 16.85 -13.33 -0.47
C ARG A 154 15.58 -13.10 -1.30
N TYR A 155 14.48 -12.81 -0.62
CA TYR A 155 13.24 -12.31 -1.20
C TYR A 155 12.93 -10.94 -0.61
N VAL A 156 13.21 -9.88 -1.37
CA VAL A 156 13.05 -8.49 -0.92
C VAL A 156 13.87 -8.24 0.36
N ASP A 157 13.24 -8.16 1.54
CA ASP A 157 13.82 -7.95 2.87
C ASP A 157 14.17 -9.26 3.60
N ASP A 158 13.43 -10.34 3.33
CA ASP A 158 13.59 -11.65 3.95
C ASP A 158 14.75 -12.44 3.32
N THR A 159 15.73 -12.86 4.11
CA THR A 159 16.89 -13.65 3.65
C THR A 159 16.99 -14.98 4.37
N LEU A 160 17.13 -16.08 3.64
CA LEU A 160 17.41 -17.41 4.17
C LEU A 160 18.86 -17.80 3.90
N ALA A 161 19.55 -18.29 4.92
CA ALA A 161 20.91 -18.78 4.81
C ALA A 161 21.17 -20.04 5.64
N THR A 162 22.27 -20.74 5.34
CA THR A 162 22.84 -21.76 6.23
C THR A 162 24.12 -21.29 6.88
N MET A 163 24.32 -21.62 8.14
CA MET A 163 25.49 -21.24 8.92
C MET A 163 26.06 -22.43 9.70
N PRO A 164 27.39 -22.55 9.91
CA PRO A 164 27.95 -23.66 10.66
C PRO A 164 27.44 -23.78 12.10
N ASN A 165 27.19 -22.64 12.76
CA ASN A 165 26.71 -22.56 14.13
C ASN A 165 26.19 -21.14 14.44
N ILE A 166 25.64 -20.96 15.64
CA ILE A 166 25.06 -19.70 16.12
C ILE A 166 26.11 -18.57 16.17
N GLN A 167 27.37 -18.88 16.52
CA GLN A 167 28.43 -17.88 16.58
C GLN A 167 28.76 -17.33 15.19
N ALA A 168 28.88 -18.21 14.19
CA ALA A 168 29.08 -17.82 12.79
C ALA A 168 27.89 -17.00 12.26
N ALA A 169 26.66 -17.40 12.60
CA ALA A 169 25.46 -16.64 12.24
C ALA A 169 25.47 -15.22 12.85
N THR A 170 25.83 -15.10 14.12
CA THR A 170 25.91 -13.80 14.82
C THR A 170 27.03 -12.92 14.27
N ALA A 171 28.18 -13.52 13.91
CA ALA A 171 29.28 -12.81 13.27
C ALA A 171 28.88 -12.29 11.88
N PHE A 172 28.13 -13.10 11.12
CA PHE A 172 27.60 -12.67 9.83
C PHE A 172 26.53 -11.58 9.97
N LEU A 173 25.65 -11.65 10.97
CA LEU A 173 24.72 -10.55 11.29
C LEU A 173 25.48 -9.23 11.53
N SER A 174 26.59 -9.31 12.27
CA SER A 174 27.45 -8.13 12.51
C SER A 174 28.04 -7.61 11.20
N THR A 175 28.51 -8.53 10.34
CA THR A 175 29.01 -8.19 8.99
C THR A 175 27.94 -7.50 8.14
N LEU A 176 26.70 -7.99 8.15
CA LEU A 176 25.57 -7.38 7.42
C LEU A 176 25.27 -5.96 7.93
N ASN A 177 25.29 -5.77 9.25
CA ASN A 177 25.05 -4.47 9.89
C ASN A 177 26.20 -3.46 9.72
N GLU A 178 27.41 -3.94 9.42
CA GLU A 178 28.57 -3.09 9.10
C GLU A 178 28.60 -2.66 7.62
N CYS A 179 27.81 -3.28 6.74
CA CYS A 179 27.84 -3.00 5.30
C CYS A 179 27.45 -1.55 4.98
N HIS A 180 26.42 -1.01 5.64
CA HIS A 180 25.94 0.34 5.37
C HIS A 180 25.16 0.91 6.56
N PRO A 181 25.41 2.17 6.98
CA PRO A 181 24.81 2.75 8.19
C PRO A 181 23.30 2.96 8.12
N ALA A 182 22.71 3.03 6.92
CA ALA A 182 21.27 3.25 6.76
C ALA A 182 20.42 2.00 6.99
N ILE A 183 21.01 0.79 6.86
CA ILE A 183 20.24 -0.46 6.98
C ILE A 183 20.70 -1.27 8.19
N GLN A 184 19.74 -1.96 8.78
CA GLN A 184 19.98 -2.85 9.89
C GLN A 184 19.25 -4.16 9.64
N PHE A 185 19.90 -5.27 9.97
CA PHE A 185 19.38 -6.61 9.89
C PHE A 185 19.06 -7.13 11.29
N THR A 186 18.02 -7.94 11.37
CA THR A 186 17.71 -8.82 12.49
C THR A 186 17.98 -10.26 12.09
N MET A 187 17.96 -11.16 13.08
CA MET A 187 18.25 -12.58 12.86
C MET A 187 17.25 -13.45 13.61
N GLU A 188 16.69 -14.43 12.92
CA GLU A 188 15.91 -15.52 13.50
C GLU A 188 16.63 -16.85 13.25
N ILE A 189 16.81 -17.65 14.29
CA ILE A 189 17.47 -18.96 14.21
C ILE A 189 16.39 -20.03 14.23
N ALA A 190 16.60 -21.10 13.44
CA ALA A 190 15.69 -22.22 13.44
C ALA A 190 15.54 -22.86 14.83
N GLU A 191 14.30 -23.06 15.27
CA GLU A 191 13.96 -23.75 16.50
C GLU A 191 13.57 -25.19 16.16
N ASN A 192 14.18 -26.19 16.82
CA ASN A 192 13.92 -27.61 16.52
C ASN A 192 14.07 -27.95 15.01
N ASN A 193 15.12 -27.41 14.37
CA ASN A 193 15.38 -27.52 12.93
C ASN A 193 14.29 -26.94 12.02
N LYS A 194 13.42 -26.07 12.56
CA LYS A 194 12.29 -25.46 11.86
C LYS A 194 12.44 -23.95 11.79
N LEU A 195 12.22 -23.40 10.60
CA LEU A 195 12.28 -21.97 10.35
C LEU A 195 11.12 -21.55 9.44
N PRO A 196 10.25 -20.63 9.90
CA PRO A 196 9.30 -19.97 9.03
C PRO A 196 10.02 -19.08 8.00
N PHE A 197 9.66 -19.19 6.72
CA PHE A 197 10.20 -18.34 5.66
C PHE A 197 9.23 -18.26 4.48
N LEU A 198 8.87 -17.05 4.02
CA LEU A 198 7.96 -16.80 2.87
C LEU A 198 6.64 -17.59 2.90
N GLY A 199 6.03 -17.68 4.07
CA GLY A 199 4.79 -18.43 4.27
C GLY A 199 4.95 -19.96 4.20
N MET A 200 6.18 -20.46 4.22
CA MET A 200 6.50 -21.88 4.40
C MET A 200 7.09 -22.11 5.78
N MET A 201 6.89 -23.31 6.30
CA MET A 201 7.69 -23.85 7.39
C MET A 201 8.73 -24.75 6.76
N ILE A 202 9.99 -24.38 6.87
CA ILE A 202 11.14 -25.14 6.37
C ILE A 202 11.66 -25.97 7.54
N GLU A 203 11.68 -27.29 7.37
CA GLU A 203 12.19 -28.25 8.34
C GLU A 203 13.40 -28.98 7.76
N LYS A 204 14.54 -28.86 8.45
CA LYS A 204 15.79 -29.51 8.07
C LYS A 204 15.85 -30.93 8.62
N ASN A 205 15.99 -31.90 7.72
CA ASN A 205 16.13 -33.32 8.01
C ASN A 205 17.47 -33.82 7.48
N GLY A 206 18.53 -33.69 8.30
CA GLY A 206 19.89 -34.02 7.89
C GLY A 206 20.36 -33.11 6.74
N CYS A 207 20.60 -33.67 5.57
CA CYS A 207 21.04 -32.95 4.37
C CYS A 207 19.90 -32.42 3.48
N HIS A 208 18.65 -32.75 3.78
CA HIS A 208 17.49 -32.37 2.97
C HIS A 208 16.55 -31.42 3.70
N LEU A 209 15.84 -30.60 2.93
CA LEU A 209 14.80 -29.71 3.43
C LEU A 209 13.42 -30.21 3.04
N THR A 210 12.53 -30.23 4.03
CA THR A 210 11.10 -30.43 3.81
C THR A 210 10.38 -29.11 4.04
N THR A 211 9.37 -28.85 3.22
CA THR A 211 8.55 -27.64 3.32
C THR A 211 7.10 -28.02 3.59
N SER A 212 6.42 -27.17 4.37
CA SER A 212 4.99 -27.22 4.59
C SER A 212 4.43 -25.80 4.66
N VAL A 213 3.11 -25.64 4.67
CA VAL A 213 2.49 -24.32 4.84
C VAL A 213 2.72 -23.81 6.26
N TYR A 214 3.23 -22.58 6.38
CA TYR A 214 3.26 -21.86 7.65
C TYR A 214 2.05 -20.93 7.77
N HIS A 215 1.51 -20.88 8.98
CA HIS A 215 0.45 -19.98 9.41
C HIS A 215 0.98 -19.14 10.57
N LYS A 216 0.90 -17.81 10.44
CA LYS A 216 1.32 -16.92 11.53
C LYS A 216 0.36 -17.11 12.73
N PRO A 217 0.83 -17.02 13.98
CA PRO A 217 -0.04 -17.09 15.16
C PRO A 217 -1.18 -16.06 15.17
N THR A 218 -0.99 -14.95 14.45
CA THR A 218 -1.98 -13.88 14.28
C THR A 218 -3.02 -14.17 13.19
N ASP A 219 -2.91 -15.30 12.46
CA ASP A 219 -3.89 -15.68 11.45
C ASP A 219 -5.19 -16.12 12.12
N THR A 220 -6.21 -15.28 11.97
CA THR A 220 -7.55 -15.52 12.53
C THR A 220 -8.41 -16.39 11.61
N GLY A 221 -7.97 -16.67 10.38
CA GLY A 221 -8.77 -17.33 9.35
C GLY A 221 -9.95 -16.48 8.84
N LEU A 222 -9.93 -15.16 9.09
CA LEU A 222 -10.97 -14.24 8.64
C LEU A 222 -10.82 -13.93 7.15
N LEU A 223 -11.33 -14.82 6.31
CA LEU A 223 -11.37 -14.67 4.86
C LEU A 223 -12.79 -14.35 4.36
N LEU A 224 -12.96 -14.34 3.04
CA LEU A 224 -14.26 -14.11 2.40
C LEU A 224 -15.31 -15.13 2.86
N HIS A 225 -16.34 -14.68 3.55
CA HIS A 225 -17.46 -15.54 3.97
C HIS A 225 -18.30 -16.01 2.77
N TYR A 226 -18.84 -17.24 2.83
CA TYR A 226 -19.58 -17.82 1.69
C TYR A 226 -20.87 -17.07 1.36
N GLN A 227 -21.46 -16.38 2.33
CA GLN A 227 -22.66 -15.55 2.13
C GLN A 227 -22.37 -14.11 1.70
N SER A 228 -21.10 -13.70 1.59
CA SER A 228 -20.75 -12.35 1.15
C SER A 228 -21.35 -12.03 -0.21
N HIS A 229 -21.78 -10.77 -0.40
CA HIS A 229 -22.36 -10.29 -1.66
C HIS A 229 -21.26 -10.08 -2.69
N VAL A 230 -20.75 -11.18 -3.25
CA VAL A 230 -19.74 -11.23 -4.31
C VAL A 230 -20.01 -12.43 -5.22
N ASP A 231 -19.55 -12.37 -6.47
CA ASP A 231 -19.64 -13.49 -7.44
C ASP A 231 -19.05 -14.78 -6.84
N GLN A 232 -19.75 -15.91 -7.00
CA GLN A 232 -19.30 -17.23 -6.57
C GLN A 232 -17.92 -17.58 -7.10
N ARG A 233 -17.50 -17.04 -8.25
CA ARG A 233 -16.14 -17.24 -8.79
C ARG A 233 -15.06 -16.81 -7.80
N TYR A 234 -15.19 -15.66 -7.15
CA TYR A 234 -14.20 -15.21 -6.16
C TYR A 234 -14.16 -16.11 -4.93
N LYS A 235 -15.32 -16.62 -4.50
CA LYS A 235 -15.43 -17.58 -3.39
C LYS A 235 -14.70 -18.88 -3.71
N ARG A 236 -14.96 -19.46 -4.89
CA ARG A 236 -14.30 -20.70 -5.36
C ARG A 236 -12.80 -20.48 -5.61
N SER A 237 -12.44 -19.33 -6.20
CA SER A 237 -11.06 -18.93 -6.44
C SER A 237 -10.26 -18.89 -5.16
N LEU A 238 -10.79 -18.27 -4.09
CA LEU A 238 -10.13 -18.25 -2.79
C LEU A 238 -9.81 -19.66 -2.26
N LEU A 239 -10.79 -20.57 -2.27
CA LEU A 239 -10.60 -21.96 -1.86
C LEU A 239 -9.51 -22.65 -2.71
N ASN A 240 -9.59 -22.50 -4.03
CA ASN A 240 -8.65 -23.11 -4.95
C ASN A 240 -7.25 -22.53 -4.80
N THR A 241 -7.09 -21.22 -4.59
CA THR A 241 -5.79 -20.57 -4.36
C THR A 241 -5.14 -21.08 -3.07
N MET A 242 -5.91 -21.23 -1.99
CA MET A 242 -5.40 -21.76 -0.73
C MET A 242 -4.99 -23.24 -0.85
N LEU A 243 -5.78 -24.06 -1.56
CA LEU A 243 -5.44 -25.44 -1.84
C LEU A 243 -4.24 -25.58 -2.78
N ASN A 244 -4.13 -24.71 -3.80
CA ASN A 244 -2.97 -24.68 -4.69
C ASN A 244 -1.70 -24.30 -3.91
N ARG A 245 -1.79 -23.31 -3.02
CA ARG A 245 -0.70 -22.95 -2.12
C ARG A 245 -0.32 -24.14 -1.23
N ALA A 246 -1.29 -24.80 -0.61
CA ALA A 246 -1.05 -26.00 0.18
C ALA A 246 -0.34 -27.10 -0.61
N TYR A 247 -0.78 -27.32 -1.85
CA TYR A 247 -0.23 -28.32 -2.75
C TYR A 247 1.21 -28.01 -3.14
N ARG A 248 1.48 -26.78 -3.63
CA ARG A 248 2.80 -26.39 -4.11
C ARG A 248 3.84 -26.24 -3.00
N LEU A 249 3.44 -25.80 -1.79
CA LEU A 249 4.35 -25.60 -0.67
C LEU A 249 4.57 -26.84 0.19
N SER A 250 3.74 -27.88 0.05
CA SER A 250 3.92 -29.15 0.78
C SER A 250 4.85 -30.09 0.05
N SER A 251 5.95 -30.45 0.70
CA SER A 251 6.91 -31.44 0.20
C SER A 251 6.42 -32.89 0.38
N THR A 252 5.60 -33.15 1.41
CA THR A 252 5.13 -34.49 1.75
C THR A 252 3.61 -34.61 1.66
N LYS A 253 3.14 -35.85 1.45
CA LYS A 253 1.70 -36.14 1.45
C LYS A 253 1.09 -35.92 2.83
N GLU A 254 1.81 -36.20 3.91
CA GLU A 254 1.31 -35.93 5.26
C GLU A 254 1.13 -34.43 5.49
N SER A 255 2.10 -33.59 5.12
CA SER A 255 1.99 -32.14 5.31
C SER A 255 0.83 -31.55 4.49
N PHE A 256 0.68 -31.99 3.24
CA PHE A 256 -0.44 -31.57 2.40
C PHE A 256 -1.80 -32.00 2.98
N THR A 257 -1.88 -33.23 3.48
CA THR A 257 -3.11 -33.77 4.09
C THR A 257 -3.49 -33.01 5.35
N LYS A 258 -2.50 -32.72 6.22
CA LYS A 258 -2.70 -31.89 7.42
C LYS A 258 -3.22 -30.50 7.05
N GLU A 259 -2.64 -29.88 6.03
CA GLU A 259 -3.08 -28.57 5.55
C GLU A 259 -4.49 -28.62 4.95
N CYS A 260 -4.82 -29.64 4.14
CA CYS A 260 -6.18 -29.85 3.65
C CYS A 260 -7.22 -29.96 4.78
N GLN A 261 -6.87 -30.64 5.88
CA GLN A 261 -7.73 -30.73 7.06
C GLN A 261 -7.90 -29.37 7.76
N HIS A 262 -6.83 -28.60 7.87
CA HIS A 262 -6.87 -27.24 8.40
C HIS A 262 -7.80 -26.35 7.56
N LEU A 263 -7.56 -26.29 6.24
CA LEU A 263 -8.38 -25.51 5.30
C LEU A 263 -9.84 -25.95 5.32
N LYS A 264 -10.13 -27.26 5.41
CA LYS A 264 -11.49 -27.77 5.52
C LYS A 264 -12.22 -27.22 6.76
N ARG A 265 -11.56 -27.20 7.92
CA ARG A 265 -12.11 -26.62 9.16
C ARG A 265 -12.36 -25.11 8.99
N MET A 266 -11.38 -24.38 8.46
CA MET A 266 -11.49 -22.93 8.22
C MET A 266 -12.65 -22.58 7.27
N PHE A 267 -12.70 -23.18 6.08
CA PHE A 267 -13.75 -22.90 5.10
C PHE A 267 -15.14 -23.35 5.57
N THR A 268 -15.23 -24.40 6.39
CA THR A 268 -16.49 -24.78 7.05
C THR A 268 -16.97 -23.69 8.01
N LYS A 269 -16.06 -23.07 8.80
CA LYS A 269 -16.41 -21.90 9.65
C LYS A 269 -16.89 -20.72 8.81
N LEU A 270 -16.30 -20.51 7.64
CA LEU A 270 -16.72 -19.50 6.66
C LEU A 270 -18.00 -19.87 5.87
N LYS A 271 -18.70 -20.94 6.28
CA LYS A 271 -19.97 -21.44 5.71
C LYS A 271 -19.88 -21.90 4.26
N TYR A 272 -18.69 -22.30 3.79
CA TYR A 272 -18.58 -22.93 2.48
C TYR A 272 -19.25 -24.31 2.47
N PRO A 273 -19.96 -24.68 1.39
CA PRO A 273 -20.59 -26.00 1.28
C PRO A 273 -19.57 -27.12 1.39
N VAL A 274 -19.80 -28.07 2.30
CA VAL A 274 -18.88 -29.20 2.55
C VAL A 274 -18.62 -30.02 1.28
N LYS A 275 -19.63 -30.18 0.41
CA LYS A 275 -19.47 -30.84 -0.90
C LYS A 275 -18.47 -30.09 -1.78
N LEU A 276 -18.56 -28.77 -1.86
CA LEU A 276 -17.62 -27.94 -2.62
C LEU A 276 -16.19 -28.07 -2.08
N ILE A 277 -16.02 -28.02 -0.76
CA ILE A 277 -14.71 -28.17 -0.11
C ILE A 277 -14.11 -29.54 -0.42
N ASN A 278 -14.87 -30.62 -0.19
CA ASN A 278 -14.39 -31.98 -0.42
C ASN A 278 -14.08 -32.24 -1.89
N SER A 279 -14.91 -31.76 -2.83
CA SER A 279 -14.65 -31.90 -4.26
C SER A 279 -13.38 -31.17 -4.68
N ALA A 280 -13.13 -29.97 -4.14
CA ALA A 280 -11.91 -29.22 -4.42
C ALA A 280 -10.66 -29.96 -3.88
N ILE A 281 -10.72 -30.45 -2.64
CA ILE A 281 -9.61 -31.25 -2.05
C ILE A 281 -9.38 -32.54 -2.84
N ALA A 282 -10.46 -33.23 -3.22
CA ALA A 282 -10.39 -34.46 -4.00
C ALA A 282 -9.69 -34.23 -5.34
N TRP A 283 -9.98 -33.11 -6.03
CA TRP A 283 -9.30 -32.74 -7.26
C TRP A 283 -7.78 -32.69 -7.09
N TYR A 284 -7.26 -31.98 -6.08
CA TYR A 284 -5.81 -31.95 -5.83
C TYR A 284 -5.23 -33.32 -5.42
N THR A 285 -6.02 -34.15 -4.72
CA THR A 285 -5.59 -35.48 -4.27
C THR A 285 -5.63 -36.54 -5.39
N SER A 286 -6.47 -36.34 -6.42
CA SER A 286 -6.50 -37.18 -7.61
C SER A 286 -5.50 -36.73 -8.67
N SER A 287 -5.31 -35.41 -8.82
CA SER A 287 -4.36 -34.82 -9.78
C SER A 287 -2.89 -35.14 -9.46
N THR A 288 -2.58 -35.52 -8.21
CA THR A 288 -1.26 -36.03 -7.79
C THR A 288 -0.80 -37.29 -8.51
N ILE A 289 -1.65 -37.96 -9.29
CA ILE A 289 -1.27 -39.17 -10.06
C ILE A 289 -0.81 -38.82 -11.49
N GLN A 290 -1.07 -37.60 -12.02
CA GLN A 290 -0.87 -37.36 -13.46
C GLN A 290 -0.17 -36.08 -13.92
N SER A 291 0.02 -35.04 -13.11
CA SER A 291 0.88 -33.92 -13.54
C SER A 291 1.57 -33.19 -12.40
N ARG A 292 2.84 -33.55 -12.17
CA ARG A 292 3.84 -32.67 -11.53
C ARG A 292 4.59 -31.80 -12.56
N HIS A 293 4.24 -31.90 -13.84
CA HIS A 293 4.95 -31.26 -14.96
C HIS A 293 4.03 -30.57 -15.97
N GLU A 294 3.03 -29.83 -15.47
CA GLU A 294 2.44 -28.78 -16.29
C GLU A 294 2.68 -27.46 -15.56
N THR A 295 3.89 -26.93 -15.75
CA THR A 295 4.04 -25.48 -15.91
C THR A 295 2.88 -25.01 -16.80
N PRO A 296 2.25 -23.85 -16.54
CA PRO A 296 1.45 -23.23 -17.56
C PRO A 296 2.39 -23.08 -18.77
N THR A 297 2.19 -23.92 -19.79
CA THR A 297 2.77 -23.70 -21.10
C THR A 297 2.52 -22.23 -21.38
N GLU A 298 3.58 -21.48 -21.67
CA GLU A 298 3.44 -20.18 -22.32
C GLU A 298 2.59 -20.44 -23.56
N LEU A 299 1.28 -20.30 -23.40
CA LEU A 299 0.31 -20.50 -24.45
C LEU A 299 0.51 -19.28 -25.33
N ASP A 300 1.28 -19.50 -26.39
CA ASP A 300 1.33 -18.72 -27.61
C ASP A 300 1.28 -17.20 -27.42
N ALA A 301 2.49 -16.62 -27.53
CA ALA A 301 2.67 -15.29 -28.07
C ALA A 301 1.80 -15.11 -29.33
N ALA A 302 0.63 -14.49 -29.17
CA ALA A 302 -0.27 -13.87 -30.16
C ALA A 302 -1.78 -13.99 -29.83
N THR A 303 -2.21 -14.51 -28.67
CA THR A 303 -3.62 -14.34 -28.26
C THR A 303 -3.86 -12.89 -27.81
N GLN A 304 -4.78 -12.19 -28.49
CA GLN A 304 -5.23 -10.86 -28.06
C GLN A 304 -5.63 -10.90 -26.59
N LYS A 305 -5.06 -9.98 -25.78
CA LYS A 305 -5.39 -9.88 -24.35
C LYS A 305 -6.91 -9.71 -24.19
N PRO A 306 -7.53 -10.45 -23.26
CA PRO A 306 -8.97 -10.35 -23.06
C PRO A 306 -9.38 -8.93 -22.69
N VAL A 307 -10.45 -8.44 -23.30
CA VAL A 307 -11.06 -7.16 -22.97
C VAL A 307 -11.90 -7.35 -21.70
N ARG A 308 -11.48 -6.69 -20.62
CA ARG A 308 -12.14 -6.77 -19.32
C ARG A 308 -13.22 -5.70 -19.19
N ILE A 309 -14.45 -6.13 -18.90
CA ILE A 309 -15.60 -5.24 -18.72
C ILE A 309 -15.99 -5.27 -17.25
N THR A 310 -15.83 -4.13 -16.57
CA THR A 310 -16.17 -4.01 -15.14
C THR A 310 -17.64 -3.69 -14.97
N LEU A 311 -18.35 -4.54 -14.22
CA LEU A 311 -19.79 -4.43 -13.99
C LEU A 311 -20.11 -4.56 -12.49
N PRO A 312 -21.17 -3.92 -11.98
CA PRO A 312 -21.60 -4.14 -10.61
C PRO A 312 -22.15 -5.57 -10.44
N PHE A 313 -21.72 -6.24 -9.38
CA PHE A 313 -22.32 -7.52 -8.97
C PHE A 313 -23.72 -7.25 -8.40
N LYS A 314 -24.75 -7.84 -9.00
CA LYS A 314 -26.14 -7.78 -8.50
C LYS A 314 -26.50 -9.07 -7.77
N ASP A 315 -26.43 -10.18 -8.48
CA ASP A 315 -26.73 -11.53 -8.03
C ASP A 315 -26.10 -12.55 -8.99
N GLN A 316 -26.02 -13.81 -8.58
CA GLN A 316 -25.34 -14.84 -9.38
C GLN A 316 -26.06 -15.12 -10.71
N LYS A 317 -27.40 -15.10 -10.75
CA LYS A 317 -28.17 -15.39 -11.96
C LYS A 317 -27.90 -14.32 -13.02
N SER A 318 -27.96 -13.05 -12.63
CA SER A 318 -27.62 -11.92 -13.50
C SER A 318 -26.16 -11.99 -13.97
N ALA A 319 -25.22 -12.31 -13.07
CA ALA A 319 -23.80 -12.45 -13.41
C ALA A 319 -23.56 -13.58 -14.44
N ASP A 320 -24.24 -14.71 -14.29
CA ASP A 320 -24.14 -15.85 -15.20
C ASP A 320 -24.76 -15.54 -16.58
N THR A 321 -25.92 -14.86 -16.62
CA THR A 321 -26.54 -14.39 -17.87
C THR A 321 -25.63 -13.43 -18.63
N VAL A 322 -25.09 -12.41 -17.96
CA VAL A 322 -24.18 -11.43 -18.58
C VAL A 322 -22.92 -12.12 -19.08
N ARG A 323 -22.37 -13.09 -18.34
CA ARG A 323 -21.20 -13.84 -18.78
C ARG A 323 -21.47 -14.63 -20.05
N HIS A 324 -22.64 -15.26 -20.15
CA HIS A 324 -23.05 -15.94 -21.38
C HIS A 324 -23.20 -14.96 -22.56
N GLN A 325 -23.89 -13.84 -22.35
CA GLN A 325 -24.09 -12.82 -23.39
C GLN A 325 -22.77 -12.23 -23.89
N LEU A 326 -21.84 -11.93 -22.98
CA LEU A 326 -20.52 -11.41 -23.35
C LEU A 326 -19.66 -12.46 -24.05
N LYS A 327 -19.74 -13.73 -23.66
CA LYS A 327 -19.07 -14.83 -24.36
C LYS A 327 -19.62 -15.00 -25.78
N ASP A 328 -20.93 -14.87 -25.96
CA ASP A 328 -21.57 -14.96 -27.28
C ASP A 328 -21.21 -13.76 -28.16
N LEU A 329 -21.19 -12.56 -27.58
CA LEU A 329 -20.74 -11.34 -28.27
C LEU A 329 -19.26 -11.46 -28.66
N GLY A 330 -18.41 -11.89 -27.73
CA GLY A 330 -16.98 -12.07 -27.96
C GLY A 330 -16.69 -13.03 -29.12
N ARG A 331 -17.44 -14.14 -29.20
CA ARG A 331 -17.39 -15.06 -30.34
C ARG A 331 -17.77 -14.41 -31.67
N LYS A 332 -18.74 -13.48 -31.68
CA LYS A 332 -19.18 -12.78 -32.90
C LYS A 332 -18.19 -11.71 -33.39
N ILE A 333 -17.51 -11.03 -32.47
CA ILE A 333 -16.58 -9.94 -32.79
C ILE A 333 -15.11 -10.40 -32.83
N GLY A 334 -14.85 -11.70 -32.61
CA GLY A 334 -13.48 -12.25 -32.59
C GLY A 334 -12.62 -11.73 -31.44
N THR A 335 -13.22 -11.30 -30.32
CA THR A 335 -12.50 -10.73 -29.16
C THR A 335 -12.94 -11.44 -27.89
N ASP A 336 -12.00 -11.85 -27.02
CA ASP A 336 -12.37 -12.41 -25.71
C ASP A 336 -12.87 -11.32 -24.76
N LEU A 337 -14.17 -11.35 -24.44
CA LEU A 337 -14.82 -10.41 -23.53
C LEU A 337 -15.02 -11.06 -22.16
N GLN A 338 -14.38 -10.50 -21.13
CA GLN A 338 -14.43 -11.05 -19.77
C GLN A 338 -15.09 -10.09 -18.78
N PRO A 339 -16.26 -10.43 -18.19
CA PRO A 339 -16.85 -9.61 -17.14
C PRO A 339 -16.13 -9.77 -15.80
N VAL A 340 -15.79 -8.62 -15.21
CA VAL A 340 -15.27 -8.46 -13.85
C VAL A 340 -16.37 -7.85 -12.99
N PHE A 341 -16.93 -8.64 -12.07
CA PHE A 341 -18.02 -8.16 -11.22
C PHE A 341 -17.48 -7.55 -9.92
N THR A 342 -17.82 -6.30 -9.68
CA THR A 342 -17.40 -5.55 -8.50
C THR A 342 -18.58 -5.32 -7.56
N SER A 343 -18.37 -5.55 -6.27
CA SER A 343 -19.42 -5.35 -5.26
C SER A 343 -19.24 -3.98 -4.62
N ARG A 344 -20.34 -3.28 -4.32
CA ARG A 344 -20.25 -1.97 -3.67
C ARG A 344 -19.75 -2.14 -2.24
N LYS A 345 -18.62 -1.48 -1.92
CA LYS A 345 -18.08 -1.45 -0.56
C LYS A 345 -19.02 -0.70 0.38
N ILE A 346 -18.99 -1.07 1.66
CA ILE A 346 -19.77 -0.41 2.73
C ILE A 346 -19.42 1.08 2.82
N GLU A 347 -18.15 1.44 2.62
CA GLU A 347 -17.68 2.84 2.54
C GLU A 347 -18.46 3.69 1.52
N GLY A 348 -18.88 3.09 0.40
CA GLY A 348 -19.71 3.78 -0.59
C GLY A 348 -21.16 3.97 -0.16
N LYS A 349 -21.59 3.36 0.95
CA LYS A 349 -22.94 3.48 1.55
C LYS A 349 -22.93 4.25 2.86
N LEU A 350 -21.87 4.13 3.64
CA LEU A 350 -21.66 4.83 4.89
C LEU A 350 -20.64 5.94 4.64
N LYS A 351 -21.09 7.19 4.49
CA LYS A 351 -20.19 8.33 4.55
C LYS A 351 -19.53 8.31 5.93
N ILE A 352 -18.22 8.09 5.99
CA ILE A 352 -17.44 8.06 7.24
C ILE A 352 -17.52 9.42 7.96
N GLN A 353 -17.81 10.48 7.21
CA GLN A 353 -18.05 11.81 7.73
C GLN A 353 -19.55 12.10 7.69
N GLU A 354 -20.11 12.48 8.84
CA GLU A 354 -21.42 13.13 8.89
C GLU A 354 -21.36 14.40 8.04
N GLU A 355 -22.41 14.64 7.23
CA GLU A 355 -22.60 15.94 6.62
C GLU A 355 -22.84 16.95 7.75
N LYS A 356 -21.77 17.66 8.14
CA LYS A 356 -21.87 18.72 9.14
C LYS A 356 -22.88 19.75 8.63
N PRO A 357 -23.89 20.13 9.43
CA PRO A 357 -24.82 21.20 9.09
C PRO A 357 -24.05 22.44 8.61
N ALA A 358 -24.57 23.15 7.60
CA ALA A 358 -23.88 24.30 7.00
C ALA A 358 -23.41 25.34 8.05
N LEU A 359 -24.18 25.53 9.12
CA LEU A 359 -23.83 26.41 10.26
C LEU A 359 -22.54 25.98 11.00
N ILE A 360 -22.24 24.68 11.03
CA ILE A 360 -21.06 24.13 11.69
C ILE A 360 -19.85 24.18 10.74
N ASN A 361 -19.98 24.52 9.46
CA ASN A 361 -18.86 24.47 8.50
C ASN A 361 -18.32 25.85 8.04
N HIS A 362 -18.75 26.93 8.69
CA HIS A 362 -18.22 28.28 8.45
C HIS A 362 -17.07 28.57 9.43
N GLN A 363 -15.87 28.13 9.04
CA GLN A 363 -14.59 28.50 9.66
C GLN A 363 -13.83 29.47 8.74
N CYS A 364 -12.92 30.25 9.30
CA CYS A 364 -12.16 31.27 8.57
C CYS A 364 -13.08 32.21 7.78
N VAL A 365 -14.03 32.84 8.45
CA VAL A 365 -15.00 33.75 7.83
C VAL A 365 -14.94 35.14 8.44
N VAL A 366 -15.24 36.14 7.62
CA VAL A 366 -15.66 37.47 8.07
C VAL A 366 -17.17 37.52 8.02
N TYR A 367 -17.79 37.95 9.11
CA TYR A 367 -19.23 37.99 9.29
C TYR A 367 -19.68 39.39 9.72
N THR A 368 -20.97 39.66 9.53
CA THR A 368 -21.64 40.84 10.07
C THR A 368 -22.78 40.41 10.98
N PHE A 369 -22.97 41.18 12.05
CA PHE A 369 -24.15 41.19 12.90
C PHE A 369 -24.96 42.45 12.58
N LYS A 370 -26.28 42.30 12.46
CA LYS A 370 -27.22 43.40 12.37
C LYS A 370 -28.31 43.21 13.41
N CYS A 371 -28.59 44.24 14.19
CA CYS A 371 -29.68 44.20 15.15
C CYS A 371 -31.02 44.36 14.41
N ASP A 372 -31.99 43.48 14.70
CA ASP A 372 -33.32 43.58 14.09
C ASP A 372 -34.16 44.74 14.65
N SER A 373 -33.82 45.22 15.84
CA SER A 373 -34.59 46.22 16.58
C SER A 373 -34.02 47.64 16.49
N CYS A 374 -32.83 47.83 15.91
CA CYS A 374 -32.25 49.15 15.69
C CYS A 374 -31.12 49.11 14.64
N ASP A 375 -30.63 50.28 14.23
CA ASP A 375 -29.57 50.41 13.23
C ASP A 375 -28.15 50.08 13.77
N ALA A 376 -28.02 49.21 14.78
CA ALA A 376 -26.73 48.80 15.31
C ALA A 376 -26.18 47.58 14.57
N ASP A 377 -24.93 47.66 14.16
CA ASP A 377 -24.24 46.64 13.40
C ASP A 377 -22.80 46.44 13.87
N TYR A 378 -22.27 45.25 13.60
CA TYR A 378 -20.91 44.84 13.95
C TYR A 378 -20.33 43.98 12.83
N ILE A 379 -19.03 44.10 12.60
CA ILE A 379 -18.27 43.25 11.69
C ILE A 379 -17.12 42.62 12.46
N GLY A 380 -16.97 41.31 12.31
CA GLY A 380 -15.92 40.54 12.97
C GLY A 380 -15.44 39.38 12.12
N TYR A 381 -14.34 38.75 12.54
CA TYR A 381 -13.87 37.50 11.94
C TYR A 381 -13.76 36.37 12.96
N THR A 382 -13.71 35.14 12.44
CA THR A 382 -13.35 33.96 13.22
C THR A 382 -12.58 32.95 12.38
N THR A 383 -11.52 32.39 12.93
CA THR A 383 -10.85 31.19 12.39
C THR A 383 -11.49 29.89 12.90
N ARG A 384 -12.27 29.96 13.98
CA ARG A 384 -13.07 28.86 14.53
C ARG A 384 -14.46 28.83 13.90
N HIS A 385 -15.28 27.87 14.30
CA HIS A 385 -16.66 27.76 13.84
C HIS A 385 -17.48 29.02 14.19
N LEU A 386 -18.20 29.57 13.21
CA LEU A 386 -19.04 30.76 13.39
C LEU A 386 -20.09 30.60 14.49
N HIS A 387 -20.75 29.45 14.60
CA HIS A 387 -21.74 29.21 15.67
C HIS A 387 -21.15 29.43 17.07
N GLN A 388 -19.92 28.94 17.31
CA GLN A 388 -19.23 29.11 18.59
C GLN A 388 -18.91 30.59 18.83
N ARG A 389 -18.55 31.32 17.77
CA ARG A 389 -18.28 32.75 17.85
C ARG A 389 -19.55 33.58 18.14
N ILE A 390 -20.70 33.19 17.60
CA ILE A 390 -22.00 33.83 17.86
C ILE A 390 -22.36 33.67 19.35
N GLU A 391 -22.15 32.49 19.93
CA GLU A 391 -22.38 32.25 21.36
C GLU A 391 -21.47 33.12 22.25
N GLU A 392 -20.19 33.28 21.88
CA GLU A 392 -19.26 34.16 22.60
C GLU A 392 -19.69 35.63 22.58
N HIS A 393 -20.41 36.06 21.53
CA HIS A 393 -20.91 37.43 21.43
C HIS A 393 -21.99 37.79 22.47
N LYS A 394 -22.62 36.79 23.12
CA LYS A 394 -23.53 37.04 24.26
C LYS A 394 -22.86 37.75 25.43
N ALA A 395 -21.53 37.65 25.54
CA ALA A 395 -20.72 38.32 26.57
C ALA A 395 -19.91 39.51 26.01
N SER A 396 -20.03 39.85 24.73
CA SER A 396 -19.27 40.94 24.09
C SER A 396 -20.09 42.24 23.97
N VAL A 397 -19.56 43.22 23.24
CA VAL A 397 -20.27 44.47 22.88
C VAL A 397 -21.66 44.23 22.27
N ILE A 398 -21.84 43.16 21.50
CA ILE A 398 -23.14 42.77 20.93
C ILE A 398 -24.11 42.36 22.04
N GLY A 399 -23.69 41.46 22.93
CA GLY A 399 -24.51 41.02 24.06
C GLY A 399 -24.85 42.15 25.04
N LYS A 400 -23.91 43.07 25.29
CA LYS A 400 -24.17 44.28 26.09
C LYS A 400 -25.23 45.18 25.43
N HIS A 401 -25.07 45.46 24.14
CA HIS A 401 -26.03 46.25 23.37
C HIS A 401 -27.45 45.65 23.45
N LEU A 402 -27.60 44.34 23.24
CA LEU A 402 -28.90 43.68 23.27
C LEU A 402 -29.56 43.73 24.67
N LYS A 403 -28.77 43.63 25.75
CA LYS A 403 -29.27 43.73 27.12
C LYS A 403 -29.67 45.15 27.50
N GLU A 404 -28.82 46.13 27.21
CA GLU A 404 -29.00 47.52 27.64
C GLU A 404 -30.04 48.27 26.80
N ALA A 405 -30.05 48.07 25.48
CA ALA A 405 -30.93 48.80 24.58
C ALA A 405 -32.30 48.14 24.38
N HIS A 406 -32.38 46.81 24.49
CA HIS A 406 -33.58 46.05 24.08
C HIS A 406 -34.17 45.15 25.16
N SER A 407 -33.54 45.04 26.35
CA SER A 407 -33.98 44.16 27.45
C SER A 407 -34.18 42.68 27.05
N VAL A 408 -33.53 42.23 25.97
CA VAL A 408 -33.67 40.85 25.46
C VAL A 408 -32.62 39.96 26.12
N ALA A 409 -33.06 39.04 26.97
CA ALA A 409 -32.16 38.18 27.74
C ALA A 409 -31.81 36.85 27.05
N SER A 410 -32.58 36.38 26.06
CA SER A 410 -32.37 35.05 25.47
C SER A 410 -33.18 34.81 24.20
N THR A 411 -32.69 35.30 23.05
CA THR A 411 -33.08 34.79 21.72
C THR A 411 -31.88 34.11 21.06
N SER A 412 -32.15 33.16 20.16
CA SER A 412 -31.09 32.65 19.29
C SER A 412 -30.58 33.82 18.46
N LEU A 413 -29.29 34.14 18.59
CA LEU A 413 -28.69 35.27 17.86
C LEU A 413 -28.42 34.93 16.40
N GLU A 414 -28.58 33.67 15.99
CA GLU A 414 -28.10 33.12 14.72
C GLU A 414 -28.65 33.84 13.50
N GLU A 415 -29.93 34.24 13.52
CA GLU A 415 -30.60 34.92 12.41
C GLU A 415 -30.08 36.35 12.17
N MET A 416 -29.47 36.96 13.19
CA MET A 416 -28.88 38.31 13.12
C MET A 416 -27.46 38.32 12.53
N PHE A 417 -26.89 37.14 12.22
CA PHE A 417 -25.54 37.02 11.66
C PHE A 417 -25.55 36.53 10.21
N SER A 418 -24.74 37.14 9.37
CA SER A 418 -24.49 36.69 7.99
C SER A 418 -23.01 36.68 7.64
N VAL A 419 -22.60 35.74 6.78
CA VAL A 419 -21.21 35.64 6.31
C VAL A 419 -21.00 36.62 5.16
N LEU A 420 -20.06 37.54 5.33
CA LEU A 420 -19.63 38.46 4.27
C LEU A 420 -18.62 37.80 3.32
N LYS A 421 -17.67 37.04 3.89
CA LYS A 421 -16.61 36.40 3.10
C LYS A 421 -16.03 35.16 3.79
N LYS A 422 -15.76 34.12 3.01
CA LYS A 422 -14.91 32.99 3.40
C LYS A 422 -13.45 33.26 3.01
N CYS A 423 -12.55 33.03 3.94
CA CYS A 423 -11.13 33.34 3.87
C CYS A 423 -10.28 32.06 3.95
N ARG A 424 -9.02 32.15 3.52
CA ARG A 424 -8.07 31.02 3.49
C ARG A 424 -7.33 30.80 4.81
N GLY A 425 -7.32 31.80 5.71
CA GLY A 425 -6.63 31.73 7.00
C GLY A 425 -6.72 33.03 7.79
N LYS A 426 -6.05 33.09 8.95
CA LYS A 426 -6.16 34.21 9.90
C LYS A 426 -5.80 35.57 9.29
N MET A 427 -4.70 35.64 8.53
CA MET A 427 -4.25 36.90 7.94
C MET A 427 -5.25 37.43 6.89
N ASP A 428 -5.80 36.54 6.09
CA ASP A 428 -6.81 36.86 5.09
C ASP A 428 -8.13 37.35 5.75
N CYS A 429 -8.52 36.72 6.87
CA CYS A 429 -9.63 37.20 7.70
C CYS A 429 -9.40 38.62 8.23
N LEU A 430 -8.21 38.91 8.78
CA LEU A 430 -7.88 40.22 9.34
C LEU A 430 -7.92 41.33 8.28
N ILE A 431 -7.34 41.07 7.10
CA ILE A 431 -7.35 42.01 5.97
C ILE A 431 -8.78 42.32 5.56
N HIS A 432 -9.61 41.29 5.36
CA HIS A 432 -10.99 41.48 4.91
C HIS A 432 -11.88 42.10 5.99
N GLU A 433 -11.74 41.73 7.25
CA GLU A 433 -12.43 42.38 8.37
C GLU A 433 -12.16 43.88 8.36
N MET A 434 -10.90 44.30 8.24
CA MET A 434 -10.55 45.72 8.19
C MET A 434 -11.16 46.44 7.00
N LEU A 435 -11.10 45.84 5.81
CA LEU A 435 -11.67 46.43 4.60
C LEU A 435 -13.18 46.66 4.76
N PHE A 436 -13.90 45.66 5.28
CA PHE A 436 -15.34 45.76 5.51
C PHE A 436 -15.69 46.76 6.61
N ILE A 437 -14.94 46.80 7.72
CA ILE A 437 -15.14 47.82 8.77
C ILE A 437 -14.92 49.23 8.21
N ARG A 438 -13.87 49.42 7.39
CA ARG A 438 -13.54 50.73 6.79
C ARG A 438 -14.60 51.18 5.78
N GLU A 439 -15.15 50.24 5.01
CA GLU A 439 -16.16 50.51 4.00
C GLU A 439 -17.54 50.77 4.61
N GLN A 440 -17.98 49.93 5.55
CA GLN A 440 -19.36 49.94 6.07
C GLN A 440 -19.51 50.77 7.36
N LYS A 441 -18.41 51.05 8.08
CA LYS A 441 -18.38 51.84 9.32
C LYS A 441 -19.41 51.39 10.37
N PRO A 442 -19.39 50.11 10.78
CA PRO A 442 -20.36 49.57 11.74
C PRO A 442 -20.29 50.26 13.11
N LYS A 443 -21.45 50.46 13.74
CA LYS A 443 -21.61 51.29 14.94
C LYS A 443 -21.04 50.67 16.21
N LEU A 444 -21.04 49.34 16.31
CA LEU A 444 -20.58 48.63 17.50
C LEU A 444 -19.09 48.29 17.47
N ASN A 445 -18.41 48.49 16.34
CA ASN A 445 -16.96 48.33 16.26
C ASN A 445 -16.24 49.54 16.86
N THR A 446 -15.16 49.28 17.58
CA THR A 446 -14.34 50.31 18.25
C THR A 446 -13.04 50.54 17.49
N GLN A 447 -12.35 51.67 17.71
CA GLN A 447 -11.07 51.97 17.04
C GLN A 447 -9.98 50.90 17.25
N SER A 448 -10.06 50.10 18.32
CA SER A 448 -9.19 48.94 18.58
C SER A 448 -9.44 47.74 17.65
N ASP A 449 -10.49 47.76 16.82
CA ASP A 449 -10.79 46.66 15.90
C ASP A 449 -10.04 46.74 14.56
N LEU A 450 -9.23 47.79 14.35
CA LEU A 450 -8.41 48.00 13.14
C LEU A 450 -7.08 47.22 13.22
N ILE A 451 -6.58 46.72 12.08
CA ILE A 451 -5.35 45.90 11.94
C ILE A 451 -4.14 46.46 12.70
N ARG A 452 -3.98 47.78 12.75
CA ARG A 452 -2.87 48.42 13.49
C ARG A 452 -2.86 48.08 15.00
N ALA A 453 -4.00 47.76 15.59
CA ALA A 453 -4.10 47.33 17.00
C ALA A 453 -3.99 45.81 17.17
N LYS A 454 -4.34 45.00 16.15
CA LYS A 454 -4.37 43.53 16.22
C LYS A 454 -3.08 42.82 15.75
N VAL A 455 -2.18 43.51 15.03
CA VAL A 455 -0.91 42.95 14.51
C VAL A 455 0.28 43.20 15.45
N PHE A 456 0.15 44.09 16.43
CA PHE A 456 1.23 44.47 17.36
C PHE A 456 0.94 44.08 18.82
N ILE A 457 0.10 43.06 19.05
CA ILE A 457 -0.09 42.39 20.35
C ILE A 457 0.28 40.92 20.21
#